data_AF-A0AAW3B6W8-F1
#
_entry.id   AF-A0AAW3B6W8-F1
#
_cell.length_a   1.000
_cell.length_b   1.000
_cell.length_c   1.000
_cell.angle_alpha   90.00
_cell.angle_beta   90.00
_cell.angle_gamma   90.00
#
_symmetry.space_group_name_H-M   'P 1'
#
loop_
_entity.id
_entity.type
_entity.pdbx_description
1 polymer ?
#
loop_
_entity_poly.entity_id
_entity_poly.type
_entity_poly.pdbx_seq_one_letter_code
_entity_poly.pdbx_strand_id
1 'polypeptide(L)'
;MVGEQRDTFVVEYFDPQANLSRTYQLCYFADDKTIEMYDLKTKRLFLKRCAYPSLSPNELYVGATINVFSRPLRIVDYGDDVTRKRLTTNSGECMITVDMEHYSALAGSVVEAMTTQGLRITFIRLVELSQSLAARVVLKTQRCLLLLVSGAGAREKVASVAASFSSAVTQILNESVMQELRETLMGAGESTATLKNCAVCVIKPHAITSGHQGPILSRLVEEGFYISALGSYQLTVADAEDFLEVYNGVLPEYKKLVEQISSGPCWAIEVCAENAVPALRAVCGPHDPEVCHVLFPHTLRSKYGVDRIRNAVHCTDLEEDGPLESEFFFSLLQNKR
;
A
#
# COMPACT_ATOMS: atom_id res chain seq x y z
N MET A 1 30.85 -6.06 -24.84
CA MET A 1 30.35 -6.85 -23.70
C MET A 1 29.13 -6.14 -23.19
N VAL A 2 27.94 -6.70 -23.42
CA VAL A 2 26.70 -6.14 -22.88
C VAL A 2 26.82 -6.27 -21.36
N GLY A 3 26.93 -5.15 -20.66
CA GLY A 3 27.02 -5.15 -19.20
C GLY A 3 25.78 -5.81 -18.63
N GLU A 4 25.97 -6.69 -17.66
CA GLU A 4 24.88 -7.38 -16.96
C GLU A 4 23.89 -6.35 -16.43
N GLN A 5 22.61 -6.50 -16.78
CA GLN A 5 21.58 -5.49 -16.49
C GLN A 5 21.26 -5.52 -14.99
N ARG A 6 21.70 -4.46 -14.29
CA ARG A 6 21.44 -4.30 -12.85
C ARG A 6 20.80 -2.95 -12.55
N ASP A 7 19.87 -2.97 -11.61
CA ASP A 7 19.35 -1.77 -10.93
C ASP A 7 20.12 -1.59 -9.63
N THR A 8 20.66 -0.39 -9.39
CA THR A 8 21.38 -0.09 -8.16
C THR A 8 20.63 0.94 -7.32
N PHE A 9 20.64 0.71 -6.01
CA PHE A 9 19.92 1.52 -5.03
C PHE A 9 20.82 1.82 -3.84
N VAL A 10 20.70 3.03 -3.30
CA VAL A 10 21.23 3.39 -1.98
C VAL A 10 20.19 3.01 -0.96
N VAL A 11 20.57 2.17 0.00
CA VAL A 11 19.69 1.71 1.08
C VAL A 11 20.27 2.06 2.45
N GLU A 12 19.38 2.42 3.37
CA GLU A 12 19.68 2.65 4.76
C GLU A 12 19.16 1.51 5.63
N TYR A 13 19.97 1.10 6.59
CA TYR A 13 19.62 0.12 7.62
C TYR A 13 19.98 0.68 8.99
N PHE A 14 19.02 0.74 9.89
CA PHE A 14 19.30 1.01 11.30
C PHE A 14 19.70 -0.30 11.99
N ASP A 15 20.93 -0.35 12.51
CA ASP A 15 21.43 -1.48 13.28
C ASP A 15 21.09 -1.29 14.76
N PRO A 16 20.10 -2.02 15.32
CA PRO A 16 19.66 -1.81 16.69
C PRO A 16 20.73 -2.24 17.72
N GLN A 17 21.63 -3.17 17.36
CA GLN A 17 22.69 -3.62 18.28
C GLN A 17 23.81 -2.59 18.39
N ALA A 18 24.16 -1.97 17.25
CA ALA A 18 25.19 -0.94 17.19
C ALA A 18 24.65 0.47 17.46
N ASN A 19 23.32 0.63 17.55
CA ASN A 19 22.62 1.91 17.60
C ASN A 19 23.10 2.90 16.52
N LEU A 20 23.25 2.42 15.29
CA LEU A 20 23.84 3.17 14.18
C LEU A 20 23.15 2.88 12.85
N SER A 21 22.85 3.92 12.09
CA SER A 21 22.42 3.79 10.69
C SER A 21 23.60 3.54 9.76
N ARG A 22 23.49 2.49 8.94
CA ARG A 22 24.47 2.12 7.91
C ARG A 22 23.87 2.31 6.54
N THR A 23 24.70 2.74 5.59
CA THR A 23 24.32 2.90 4.18
C THR A 23 25.00 1.84 3.32
N TYR A 24 24.20 1.20 2.48
CA TYR A 24 24.66 0.19 1.54
C TYR A 24 24.23 0.55 0.12
N GLN A 25 24.98 0.04 -0.86
CA GLN A 25 24.54 -0.04 -2.24
C GLN A 25 23.99 -1.43 -2.47
N LEU A 26 22.70 -1.52 -2.74
CA LEU A 26 22.02 -2.74 -3.17
C LEU A 26 22.05 -2.80 -4.70
N CYS A 27 22.51 -3.92 -5.25
CA CYS A 27 22.43 -4.25 -6.67
C CYS A 27 21.39 -5.35 -6.84
N TYR A 28 20.36 -5.10 -7.65
CA TYR A 28 19.38 -6.09 -8.07
C TYR A 28 19.62 -6.50 -9.51
N PHE A 29 19.63 -7.81 -9.77
CA PHE A 29 19.83 -8.39 -11.09
C PHE A 29 18.51 -9.01 -11.56
N ALA A 30 17.84 -8.35 -12.50
CA ALA A 30 16.50 -8.73 -12.92
C ALA A 30 16.47 -10.07 -13.67
N ASP A 31 17.54 -10.39 -14.41
CA ASP A 31 17.62 -11.58 -15.27
C ASP A 31 17.58 -12.89 -14.47
N ASP A 32 18.20 -12.91 -13.29
CA ASP A 32 18.33 -14.11 -12.45
C ASP A 32 17.75 -13.97 -11.04
N LYS A 33 17.12 -12.81 -10.74
CA LYS A 33 16.50 -12.49 -9.45
C LYS A 33 17.48 -12.63 -8.28
N THR A 34 18.72 -12.19 -8.48
CA THR A 34 19.75 -12.15 -7.44
C THR A 34 19.96 -10.73 -6.91
N ILE A 35 20.49 -10.65 -5.69
CA ILE A 35 20.90 -9.40 -5.06
C ILE A 35 22.34 -9.46 -4.58
N GLU A 36 23.01 -8.31 -4.56
CA GLU A 36 24.35 -8.11 -4.00
C GLU A 36 24.39 -6.79 -3.23
N MET A 37 25.15 -6.70 -2.14
CA MET A 37 25.26 -5.45 -1.37
C MET A 37 26.70 -5.08 -1.04
N TYR A 38 26.99 -3.79 -1.12
CA TYR A 38 28.27 -3.18 -0.74
C TYR A 38 28.06 -2.14 0.36
N ASP A 39 28.92 -2.13 1.37
CA ASP A 39 28.96 -1.04 2.35
C ASP A 39 29.51 0.22 1.67
N LEU A 40 28.71 1.29 1.63
CA LEU A 40 29.06 2.51 0.87
C LEU A 40 30.21 3.29 1.49
N LYS A 41 30.40 3.16 2.81
CA LYS A 41 31.43 3.86 3.58
C LYS A 41 32.79 3.20 3.43
N THR A 42 32.83 1.87 3.53
CA THR A 42 34.06 1.08 3.46
C THR A 42 34.38 0.56 2.07
N LYS A 43 33.42 0.64 1.14
CA LYS A 43 33.48 0.06 -0.22
C LYS A 43 33.74 -1.45 -0.23
N ARG A 44 33.41 -2.15 0.87
CA ARG A 44 33.57 -3.60 0.99
C ARG A 44 32.27 -4.32 0.68
N LEU A 45 32.39 -5.54 0.15
CA LEU A 45 31.27 -6.44 -0.03
C LEU A 45 30.64 -6.75 1.33
N PHE A 46 29.34 -6.50 1.44
CA PHE A 46 28.54 -6.82 2.63
C PHE A 46 27.75 -8.12 2.44
N LEU A 47 27.08 -8.25 1.29
CA LEU A 47 26.34 -9.44 0.89
C LEU A 47 26.82 -9.88 -0.49
N LYS A 48 27.39 -11.08 -0.57
CA LYS A 48 27.76 -11.70 -1.84
C LYS A 48 26.52 -12.00 -2.67
N ARG A 49 26.60 -11.86 -4.00
CA ARG A 49 25.52 -12.19 -4.94
C ARG A 49 24.85 -13.51 -4.58
N CYS A 50 23.56 -13.46 -4.28
CA CYS A 50 22.76 -14.63 -3.91
C CYS A 50 21.35 -14.49 -4.47
N ALA A 51 20.70 -15.63 -4.72
CA ALA A 51 19.31 -15.66 -5.14
C ALA A 51 18.42 -15.09 -4.03
N TYR A 52 17.52 -14.18 -4.41
CA TYR A 52 16.52 -13.64 -3.51
C TYR A 52 15.18 -13.49 -4.25
N PRO A 53 14.58 -14.63 -4.67
CA PRO A 53 13.46 -14.65 -5.60
C PRO A 53 12.16 -14.05 -5.02
N SER A 54 12.12 -13.84 -3.70
CA SER A 54 11.00 -13.21 -3.01
C SER A 54 10.92 -11.69 -3.22
N LEU A 55 12.01 -11.04 -3.68
CA LEU A 55 12.03 -9.61 -3.93
C LEU A 55 11.56 -9.32 -5.35
N SER A 56 10.45 -8.60 -5.45
CA SER A 56 9.85 -8.20 -6.71
C SER A 56 10.46 -6.87 -7.21
N PRO A 57 10.69 -6.69 -8.52
CA PRO A 57 11.09 -5.40 -9.07
C PRO A 57 10.15 -4.25 -8.70
N ASN A 58 8.86 -4.54 -8.45
CA ASN A 58 7.88 -3.54 -8.05
C ASN A 58 8.10 -3.01 -6.62
N GLU A 59 8.84 -3.73 -5.77
CA GLU A 59 9.24 -3.29 -4.42
C GLU A 59 10.45 -2.33 -4.45
N LEU A 60 11.11 -2.19 -5.60
CA LEU A 60 12.38 -1.47 -5.72
C LEU A 60 12.17 -0.03 -6.21
N TYR A 61 11.82 0.85 -5.29
CA TYR A 61 11.66 2.27 -5.54
C TYR A 61 12.14 3.14 -4.38
N VAL A 62 12.55 4.38 -4.67
CA VAL A 62 12.95 5.34 -3.63
C VAL A 62 11.79 5.61 -2.68
N GLY A 63 12.02 5.40 -1.38
CA GLY A 63 11.04 5.48 -0.31
C GLY A 63 10.51 4.11 0.16
N ALA A 64 10.68 3.04 -0.61
CA ALA A 64 10.28 1.70 -0.17
C ALA A 64 11.19 1.19 0.96
N THR A 65 10.61 0.43 1.88
CA THR A 65 11.39 -0.44 2.78
C THR A 65 11.27 -1.87 2.26
N ILE A 66 12.39 -2.55 2.12
CA ILE A 66 12.44 -3.95 1.69
C ILE A 66 13.13 -4.78 2.76
N ASN A 67 12.65 -5.99 2.99
CA ASN A 67 13.29 -6.90 3.93
C ASN A 67 14.28 -7.80 3.19
N VAL A 68 15.57 -7.68 3.53
CA VAL A 68 16.64 -8.55 3.03
C VAL A 68 17.23 -9.31 4.20
N PHE A 69 17.01 -10.63 4.26
CA PHE A 69 17.48 -11.51 5.35
C PHE A 69 17.17 -10.95 6.75
N SER A 70 15.90 -10.57 6.97
CA SER A 70 15.41 -9.99 8.23
C SER A 70 16.00 -8.62 8.58
N ARG A 71 16.57 -7.91 7.60
CA ARG A 71 16.99 -6.50 7.76
C ARG A 71 16.03 -5.62 6.96
N PRO A 72 15.26 -4.73 7.61
CA PRO A 72 14.48 -3.72 6.91
C PRO A 72 15.43 -2.66 6.34
N LEU A 73 15.57 -2.66 5.02
CA LEU A 73 16.41 -1.75 4.25
C LEU A 73 15.51 -0.70 3.61
N ARG A 74 15.65 0.57 3.99
CA ARG A 74 14.94 1.68 3.35
C ARG A 74 15.70 2.15 2.12
N ILE A 75 15.08 2.10 0.95
CA ILE A 75 15.63 2.64 -0.29
C ILE A 75 15.54 4.17 -0.23
N VAL A 76 16.68 4.85 -0.19
CA VAL A 76 16.75 6.30 -0.03
C VAL A 76 17.18 7.04 -1.29
N ASP A 77 17.87 6.37 -2.22
CA ASP A 77 18.22 6.93 -3.51
C ASP A 77 18.53 5.81 -4.53
N TYR A 78 18.73 6.18 -5.79
CA TYR A 78 19.32 5.35 -6.83
C TYR A 78 20.85 5.32 -6.68
N GLY A 79 21.46 4.16 -6.89
CA GLY A 79 22.90 3.96 -6.77
C GLY A 79 23.71 4.47 -7.97
N ASP A 80 23.06 4.69 -9.12
CA ASP A 80 23.68 5.28 -10.30
C ASP A 80 22.68 6.05 -11.18
N ASP A 81 23.21 6.93 -12.03
CA ASP A 81 22.43 7.77 -12.95
C ASP A 81 21.70 6.95 -14.03
N VAL A 82 22.18 5.76 -14.36
CA VAL A 82 21.58 4.89 -15.37
C VAL A 82 20.27 4.32 -14.84
N THR A 83 20.31 3.77 -13.64
CA THR A 83 19.16 3.28 -12.87
C THR A 83 18.21 4.41 -12.59
N ARG A 84 18.72 5.57 -12.12
CA ARG A 84 17.92 6.78 -11.94
C ARG A 84 17.18 7.12 -13.22
N LYS A 85 17.87 7.37 -14.34
CA LYS A 85 17.21 7.72 -15.61
C LYS A 85 16.24 6.64 -16.07
N ARG A 86 16.59 5.36 -15.99
CA ARG A 86 15.71 4.26 -16.41
C ARG A 86 14.42 4.20 -15.60
N LEU A 87 14.51 4.39 -14.28
CA LEU A 87 13.38 4.31 -13.37
C LEU A 87 12.63 5.65 -13.24
N THR A 88 13.28 6.79 -13.48
CA THR A 88 12.67 8.14 -13.39
C THR A 88 12.15 8.68 -14.72
N THR A 89 12.83 8.43 -15.85
CA THR A 89 12.33 8.79 -17.20
C THR A 89 11.07 7.99 -17.53
N ASN A 90 10.88 6.87 -16.84
CA ASN A 90 9.69 6.05 -16.83
C ASN A 90 8.81 6.28 -15.60
N SER A 91 8.93 7.37 -14.83
CA SER A 91 8.02 7.63 -13.71
C SER A 91 7.33 8.97 -13.90
N GLY A 92 6.36 9.00 -14.82
CA GLY A 92 5.35 10.05 -14.76
C GLY A 92 4.47 9.79 -13.55
N GLU A 93 4.34 10.75 -12.64
CA GLU A 93 3.23 10.72 -11.70
C GLU A 93 1.97 11.21 -12.41
N CYS A 94 0.87 10.53 -12.16
CA CYS A 94 -0.43 10.90 -12.67
C CYS A 94 -1.45 10.78 -11.56
N MET A 95 -2.27 11.81 -11.39
CA MET A 95 -3.34 11.79 -10.42
C MET A 95 -4.67 11.57 -11.11
N ILE A 96 -5.51 10.76 -10.46
CA ILE A 96 -6.87 10.51 -10.89
C ILE A 96 -7.84 10.69 -9.74
N THR A 97 -9.08 11.00 -10.08
CA THR A 97 -10.23 10.85 -9.21
C THR A 97 -11.10 9.72 -9.71
N VAL A 98 -11.69 8.96 -8.79
CA VAL A 98 -12.77 8.02 -9.05
C VAL A 98 -14.01 8.53 -8.32
N ASP A 99 -15.09 8.76 -9.06
CA ASP A 99 -16.36 9.12 -8.46
C ASP A 99 -16.88 7.97 -7.59
N MET A 100 -17.36 8.30 -6.39
CA MET A 100 -17.84 7.32 -5.40
C MET A 100 -19.37 7.34 -5.25
N GLU A 101 -20.10 7.84 -6.26
CA GLU A 101 -21.56 7.71 -6.38
C GLU A 101 -22.00 6.25 -6.10
N HIS A 102 -22.73 6.05 -4.99
CA HIS A 102 -23.28 4.76 -4.50
C HIS A 102 -22.25 3.61 -4.37
N TYR A 103 -21.18 3.80 -3.58
CA TYR A 103 -20.15 2.80 -3.23
C TYR A 103 -19.39 2.21 -4.39
N SER A 104 -19.00 3.07 -5.34
CA SER A 104 -18.66 2.65 -6.70
C SER A 104 -17.99 1.26 -6.75
N ALA A 105 -18.78 0.25 -7.14
CA ALA A 105 -18.33 -1.14 -7.29
C ALA A 105 -17.17 -1.26 -8.30
N LEU A 106 -16.86 -0.16 -8.98
CA LEU A 106 -15.75 0.03 -9.88
C LEU A 106 -14.43 0.33 -9.16
N ALA A 107 -14.42 0.81 -7.90
CA ALA A 107 -13.20 1.25 -7.23
C ALA A 107 -12.12 0.15 -7.21
N GLY A 108 -12.47 -1.07 -6.81
CA GLY A 108 -11.55 -2.21 -6.85
C GLY A 108 -11.12 -2.58 -8.27
N SER A 109 -12.06 -2.57 -9.23
CA SER A 109 -11.79 -2.84 -10.65
C SER A 109 -10.86 -1.79 -11.30
N VAL A 110 -10.99 -0.51 -10.93
CA VAL A 110 -10.11 0.57 -11.40
C VAL A 110 -8.71 0.37 -10.83
N VAL A 111 -8.60 0.08 -9.54
CA VAL A 111 -7.33 -0.21 -8.86
C VAL A 111 -6.64 -1.43 -9.50
N GLU A 112 -7.39 -2.48 -9.79
CA GLU A 112 -6.89 -3.69 -10.45
C GLU A 112 -6.44 -3.41 -11.89
N ALA A 113 -7.22 -2.65 -12.65
CA ALA A 113 -6.87 -2.26 -14.02
C ALA A 113 -5.56 -1.45 -14.07
N MET A 114 -5.36 -0.51 -13.16
CA MET A 114 -4.09 0.25 -13.05
C MET A 114 -2.93 -0.69 -12.74
N THR A 115 -3.10 -1.56 -11.75
CA THR A 115 -2.05 -2.49 -11.30
C THR A 115 -1.68 -3.49 -12.41
N THR A 116 -2.65 -3.99 -13.16
CA THR A 116 -2.46 -4.91 -14.31
C THR A 116 -1.68 -4.25 -15.45
N GLN A 117 -1.78 -2.93 -15.61
CA GLN A 117 -0.99 -2.15 -16.57
C GLN A 117 0.46 -1.88 -16.10
N GLY A 118 0.86 -2.47 -14.96
CA GLY A 118 2.16 -2.26 -14.35
C GLY A 118 2.32 -0.86 -13.76
N LEU A 119 1.21 -0.21 -13.37
CA LEU A 119 1.24 1.04 -12.64
C LEU A 119 1.16 0.78 -11.14
N ARG A 120 1.88 1.61 -10.38
CA ARG A 120 1.84 1.57 -8.92
C ARG A 120 0.97 2.68 -8.38
N ILE A 121 0.05 2.34 -7.50
CA ILE A 121 -0.69 3.33 -6.72
C ILE A 121 0.19 3.72 -5.53
N THR A 122 0.67 4.97 -5.55
CA THR A 122 1.60 5.49 -4.53
C THR A 122 0.83 6.04 -3.34
N PHE A 123 -0.27 6.74 -3.59
CA PHE A 123 -1.19 7.19 -2.55
C PHE A 123 -2.62 6.96 -2.99
N ILE A 124 -3.47 6.66 -2.01
CA ILE A 124 -4.91 6.59 -2.19
C ILE A 124 -5.61 7.15 -0.96
N ARG A 125 -6.68 7.93 -1.17
CA ARG A 125 -7.52 8.43 -0.09
C ARG A 125 -8.95 8.67 -0.56
N LEU A 126 -9.91 8.25 0.25
CA LEU A 126 -11.31 8.63 0.10
C LEU A 126 -11.53 9.97 0.80
N VAL A 127 -11.94 10.98 0.02
CA VAL A 127 -12.03 12.37 0.46
C VAL A 127 -13.39 12.96 0.14
N GLU A 128 -13.71 14.03 0.85
CA GLU A 128 -14.81 14.94 0.49
C GLU A 128 -14.22 16.27 0.04
N LEU A 129 -14.32 16.56 -1.26
CA LEU A 129 -13.78 17.77 -1.86
C LEU A 129 -14.73 18.96 -1.67
N SER A 130 -14.15 20.16 -1.57
CA SER A 130 -14.95 21.38 -1.66
C SER A 130 -15.70 21.44 -2.99
N GLN A 131 -16.87 22.10 -3.00
CA GLN A 131 -17.72 22.16 -4.18
C GLN A 131 -16.99 22.78 -5.39
N SER A 132 -16.14 23.77 -5.13
CA SER A 132 -15.32 24.42 -6.15
C SER A 132 -14.27 23.47 -6.75
N LEU A 133 -13.62 22.66 -5.92
CA LEU A 133 -12.60 21.73 -6.36
C LEU A 133 -13.22 20.55 -7.11
N ALA A 134 -14.32 19.98 -6.59
CA ALA A 134 -15.08 18.92 -7.25
C ALA A 134 -15.56 19.34 -8.66
N ALA A 135 -16.04 20.58 -8.81
CA ALA A 135 -16.45 21.12 -10.10
C ALA A 135 -15.27 21.25 -11.10
N ARG A 136 -14.08 21.68 -10.63
CA ARG A 136 -12.87 21.80 -11.46
C ARG A 136 -12.35 20.47 -11.98
N VAL A 137 -12.66 19.37 -11.30
CA VAL A 137 -12.33 18.00 -11.73
C VAL A 137 -13.52 17.24 -12.30
N VAL A 138 -14.64 17.94 -12.56
CA VAL A 138 -15.84 17.39 -13.22
C VAL A 138 -16.40 16.15 -12.50
N LEU A 139 -16.30 16.12 -11.17
CA LEU A 139 -16.94 15.08 -10.37
C LEU A 139 -18.43 15.35 -10.21
N LYS A 140 -19.25 14.30 -10.15
CA LYS A 140 -20.69 14.44 -9.88
C LYS A 140 -20.97 14.67 -8.41
N THR A 141 -20.13 14.10 -7.54
CA THR A 141 -20.24 14.20 -6.09
C THR A 141 -18.96 14.77 -5.49
N GLN A 142 -19.05 15.35 -4.29
CA GLN A 142 -17.88 15.83 -3.56
C GLN A 142 -17.03 14.67 -3.02
N ARG A 143 -17.68 13.54 -2.74
CA ARG A 143 -17.06 12.34 -2.22
C ARG A 143 -16.40 11.54 -3.35
N CYS A 144 -15.08 11.45 -3.33
CA CYS A 144 -14.35 10.74 -4.38
C CYS A 144 -13.09 10.06 -3.84
N LEU A 145 -12.62 9.06 -4.58
CA LEU A 145 -11.35 8.41 -4.33
C LEU A 145 -10.26 9.13 -5.11
N LEU A 146 -9.29 9.72 -4.42
CA LEU A 146 -8.09 10.29 -5.02
C LEU A 146 -6.99 9.25 -5.06
N LEU A 147 -6.36 9.07 -6.24
CA LEU A 147 -5.20 8.20 -6.39
C LEU A 147 -4.05 8.96 -7.05
N LEU A 148 -2.86 8.84 -6.46
CA LEU A 148 -1.62 9.18 -7.13
C LEU A 148 -0.99 7.89 -7.67
N VAL A 149 -0.81 7.83 -8.97
CA VAL A 149 -0.32 6.67 -9.70
C VAL A 149 1.04 6.99 -10.33
N SER A 150 1.97 6.06 -10.30
CA SER A 150 3.30 6.21 -10.91
C SER A 150 3.68 4.97 -11.72
N GLY A 151 4.48 5.18 -12.76
CA GLY A 151 5.00 4.09 -13.59
C GLY A 151 5.32 4.51 -15.02
N ALA A 152 5.90 3.57 -15.77
CA ALA A 152 6.34 3.79 -17.16
C ALA A 152 5.14 4.07 -18.05
N GLY A 153 5.12 5.25 -18.69
CA GLY A 153 3.99 5.70 -19.51
C GLY A 153 2.70 5.85 -18.69
N ALA A 154 2.81 6.27 -17.43
CA ALA A 154 1.63 6.39 -16.55
C ALA A 154 0.53 7.25 -17.16
N ARG A 155 0.87 8.35 -17.83
CA ARG A 155 -0.12 9.26 -18.40
C ARG A 155 -0.98 8.56 -19.45
N GLU A 156 -0.37 7.85 -20.38
CA GLU A 156 -1.03 7.14 -21.47
C GLU A 156 -1.81 5.93 -20.96
N LYS A 157 -1.21 5.15 -20.05
CA LYS A 157 -1.87 3.98 -19.44
C LYS A 157 -3.07 4.39 -18.59
N VAL A 158 -2.96 5.45 -17.79
CA VAL A 158 -4.06 6.01 -17.02
C VAL A 158 -5.18 6.49 -17.95
N ALA A 159 -4.85 7.17 -19.05
CA ALA A 159 -5.85 7.60 -20.03
C ALA A 159 -6.60 6.40 -20.64
N SER A 160 -5.88 5.32 -20.97
CA SER A 160 -6.47 4.08 -21.48
C SER A 160 -7.38 3.41 -20.46
N VAL A 161 -6.98 3.38 -19.19
CA VAL A 161 -7.82 2.85 -18.11
C VAL A 161 -9.06 3.73 -17.92
N ALA A 162 -8.90 5.06 -17.81
CA ALA A 162 -10.01 5.98 -17.63
C ALA A 162 -11.06 5.88 -18.75
N ALA A 163 -10.62 5.69 -20.00
CA ALA A 163 -11.51 5.46 -21.14
C ALA A 163 -12.37 4.18 -21.02
N SER A 164 -11.89 3.18 -20.26
CA SER A 164 -12.61 1.92 -20.02
C SER A 164 -13.68 2.02 -18.93
N PHE A 165 -13.67 3.09 -18.12
CA PHE A 165 -14.55 3.26 -16.97
C PHE A 165 -15.52 4.44 -17.15
N SER A 166 -16.42 4.35 -18.14
CA SER A 166 -17.65 5.14 -18.36
C SER A 166 -17.82 6.44 -17.55
N SER A 167 -16.90 7.40 -17.68
CA SER A 167 -16.86 8.68 -16.93
C SER A 167 -16.70 8.62 -15.40
N ALA A 168 -16.49 7.45 -14.82
CA ALA A 168 -16.25 7.30 -13.38
C ALA A 168 -14.83 7.69 -12.97
N VAL A 169 -13.87 7.65 -13.90
CA VAL A 169 -12.47 8.00 -13.66
C VAL A 169 -12.10 9.27 -14.42
N THR A 170 -11.59 10.27 -13.71
CA THR A 170 -11.09 11.51 -14.30
C THR A 170 -9.58 11.64 -14.08
N GLN A 171 -8.83 11.80 -15.16
CA GLN A 171 -7.40 12.10 -15.11
C GLN A 171 -7.17 13.61 -14.89
N ILE A 172 -6.36 13.96 -13.90
CA ILE A 172 -6.05 15.36 -13.59
C ILE A 172 -4.89 15.82 -14.46
N LEU A 173 -5.17 16.79 -15.35
CA LEU A 173 -4.19 17.35 -16.30
C LEU A 173 -3.71 18.76 -15.93
N ASN A 174 -4.43 19.45 -15.05
CA ASN A 174 -4.10 20.81 -14.64
C ASN A 174 -3.17 20.78 -13.42
N GLU A 175 -1.96 21.31 -13.56
CA GLU A 175 -0.93 21.30 -12.49
C GLU A 175 -1.35 22.06 -11.23
N SER A 176 -2.05 23.19 -11.35
CA SER A 176 -2.53 23.95 -10.19
C SER A 176 -3.57 23.17 -9.40
N VAL A 177 -4.52 22.52 -10.10
CA VAL A 177 -5.50 21.62 -9.47
C VAL A 177 -4.80 20.42 -8.84
N MET A 178 -3.79 19.88 -9.52
CA MET A 178 -3.00 18.76 -9.03
C MET A 178 -2.29 19.10 -7.72
N GLN A 179 -1.76 20.31 -7.57
CA GLN A 179 -1.11 20.73 -6.33
C GLN A 179 -2.09 20.82 -5.15
N GLU A 180 -3.27 21.43 -5.34
CA GLU A 180 -4.31 21.53 -4.29
C GLU A 180 -4.82 20.14 -3.86
N LEU A 181 -5.01 19.24 -4.82
CA LEU A 181 -5.44 17.86 -4.54
C LEU A 181 -4.34 17.03 -3.88
N ARG A 182 -3.06 17.28 -4.18
CA ARG A 182 -1.94 16.64 -3.47
C ARG A 182 -1.94 17.00 -1.99
N GLU A 183 -2.23 18.26 -1.64
CA GLU A 183 -2.39 18.68 -0.25
C GLU A 183 -3.57 17.96 0.41
N THR A 184 -4.69 17.77 -0.30
CA THR A 184 -5.84 17.01 0.20
C THR A 184 -5.52 15.52 0.39
N LEU A 185 -4.74 14.94 -0.52
CA LEU A 185 -4.38 13.53 -0.52
C LEU A 185 -3.37 13.17 0.57
N MET A 186 -2.37 14.02 0.81
CA MET A 186 -1.23 13.72 1.70
C MET A 186 -1.23 14.54 2.99
N GLY A 187 -1.96 15.66 3.03
CA GLY A 187 -1.98 16.54 4.19
C GLY A 187 -2.91 16.07 5.30
N ALA A 188 -2.82 16.76 6.44
CA ALA A 188 -3.83 16.68 7.49
C ALA A 188 -5.17 17.22 6.98
N GLY A 189 -6.28 16.68 7.48
CA GLY A 189 -7.60 17.06 7.01
C GLY A 189 -8.72 16.27 7.66
N GLU A 190 -9.94 16.66 7.33
CA GLU A 190 -11.14 15.94 7.77
C GLU A 190 -11.17 14.54 7.14
N SER A 191 -11.61 13.58 7.94
CA SER A 191 -11.80 12.21 7.50
C SER A 191 -13.24 11.97 7.07
N THR A 192 -13.42 11.05 6.12
CA THR A 192 -14.72 10.50 5.72
C THR A 192 -15.20 9.38 6.64
N ALA A 193 -14.38 8.97 7.62
CA ALA A 193 -14.69 7.93 8.60
C ALA A 193 -15.87 8.32 9.49
N THR A 194 -16.73 7.35 9.77
CA THR A 194 -17.96 7.51 10.54
C THR A 194 -17.81 7.07 11.98
N LEU A 195 -16.84 6.19 12.29
CA LEU A 195 -16.55 5.66 13.62
C LEU A 195 -17.77 4.98 14.29
N LYS A 196 -18.73 4.50 13.50
CA LYS A 196 -20.00 3.94 13.98
C LYS A 196 -20.39 2.70 13.18
N ASN A 197 -20.76 1.64 13.90
CA ASN A 197 -21.11 0.34 13.31
C ASN A 197 -20.11 -0.06 12.22
N CYS A 198 -18.83 0.06 12.57
CA CYS A 198 -17.72 -0.03 11.64
C CYS A 198 -16.69 -1.05 12.12
N ALA A 199 -15.95 -1.57 11.14
CA ALA A 199 -14.75 -2.36 11.35
C ALA A 199 -13.66 -1.82 10.42
N VAL A 200 -12.40 -2.12 10.72
CA VAL A 200 -11.26 -1.76 9.89
C VAL A 200 -10.70 -3.00 9.24
N CYS A 201 -10.52 -2.93 7.91
CA CYS A 201 -9.73 -3.88 7.15
C CYS A 201 -8.42 -3.20 6.74
N VAL A 202 -7.28 -3.80 7.08
CA VAL A 202 -5.97 -3.32 6.66
C VAL A 202 -5.37 -4.27 5.64
N ILE A 203 -5.23 -3.82 4.39
CA ILE A 203 -4.49 -4.53 3.35
C ILE A 203 -3.00 -4.38 3.63
N LYS A 204 -2.32 -5.50 3.89
CA LYS A 204 -0.93 -5.53 4.32
C LYS A 204 0.05 -5.25 3.17
N PRO A 205 1.28 -4.78 3.46
CA PRO A 205 2.28 -4.42 2.45
C PRO A 205 2.57 -5.49 1.39
N HIS A 206 2.66 -6.77 1.79
CA HIS A 206 2.92 -7.86 0.85
C HIS A 206 1.75 -8.09 -0.13
N ALA A 207 0.50 -7.88 0.30
CA ALA A 207 -0.67 -8.03 -0.56
C ALA A 207 -0.73 -6.88 -1.58
N ILE A 208 -0.35 -5.67 -1.16
CA ILE A 208 -0.23 -4.51 -2.06
C ILE A 208 0.87 -4.73 -3.11
N THR A 209 2.02 -5.21 -2.67
CA THR A 209 3.13 -5.53 -3.56
C THR A 209 2.77 -6.59 -4.60
N SER A 210 1.97 -7.57 -4.18
CA SER A 210 1.48 -8.65 -5.05
C SER A 210 0.33 -8.20 -5.96
N GLY A 211 -0.10 -6.95 -5.87
CA GLY A 211 -1.15 -6.37 -6.69
C GLY A 211 -2.57 -6.78 -6.30
N HIS A 212 -2.78 -7.27 -5.07
CA HIS A 212 -4.06 -7.81 -4.62
C HIS A 212 -5.02 -6.76 -4.03
N GLN A 213 -4.60 -5.50 -3.93
CA GLN A 213 -5.42 -4.42 -3.37
C GLN A 213 -6.76 -4.21 -4.09
N GLY A 214 -6.78 -4.30 -5.43
CA GLY A 214 -8.00 -4.12 -6.22
C GLY A 214 -9.03 -5.22 -5.98
N PRO A 215 -8.67 -6.50 -6.16
CA PRO A 215 -9.56 -7.62 -5.86
C PRO A 215 -10.04 -7.69 -4.41
N ILE A 216 -9.20 -7.33 -3.43
CA ILE A 216 -9.61 -7.24 -2.02
C ILE A 216 -10.67 -6.15 -1.84
N LEU A 217 -10.44 -4.95 -2.41
CA LEU A 217 -11.38 -3.84 -2.34
C LEU A 217 -12.72 -4.17 -3.00
N SER A 218 -12.70 -4.78 -4.20
CA SER A 218 -13.91 -5.25 -4.88
C SER A 218 -14.68 -6.24 -4.01
N ARG A 219 -13.99 -7.19 -3.39
CA ARG A 219 -14.63 -8.19 -2.54
C ARG A 219 -15.34 -7.58 -1.33
N LEU A 220 -14.77 -6.55 -0.70
CA LEU A 220 -15.46 -5.86 0.40
C LEU A 220 -16.77 -5.21 -0.07
N VAL A 221 -16.76 -4.56 -1.23
CA VAL A 221 -17.99 -3.96 -1.79
C VAL A 221 -19.01 -5.04 -2.20
N GLU A 222 -18.57 -6.14 -2.80
CA GLU A 222 -19.42 -7.28 -3.21
C GLU A 222 -20.14 -7.94 -2.02
N GLU A 223 -19.51 -7.94 -0.83
CA GLU A 223 -20.08 -8.46 0.42
C GLU A 223 -21.07 -7.46 1.07
N GLY A 224 -21.30 -6.31 0.42
CA GLY A 224 -22.30 -5.33 0.83
C GLY A 224 -21.79 -4.32 1.86
N PHE A 225 -20.49 -4.22 2.10
CA PHE A 225 -19.94 -3.20 2.99
C PHE A 225 -20.05 -1.80 2.38
N TYR A 226 -20.50 -0.85 3.20
CA TYR A 226 -20.33 0.58 2.94
C TYR A 226 -18.87 0.93 3.23
N ILE A 227 -18.10 1.39 2.25
CA ILE A 227 -16.74 1.89 2.49
C ILE A 227 -16.82 3.37 2.87
N SER A 228 -16.62 3.63 4.16
CA SER A 228 -16.75 4.96 4.75
C SER A 228 -15.49 5.78 4.69
N ALA A 229 -14.35 5.15 4.89
CA ALA A 229 -13.04 5.76 4.71
C ALA A 229 -12.07 4.77 4.08
N LEU A 230 -11.12 5.29 3.32
CA LEU A 230 -10.01 4.52 2.75
C LEU A 230 -8.78 5.41 2.70
N GLY A 231 -7.63 4.88 3.08
CA GLY A 231 -6.36 5.60 3.02
C GLY A 231 -5.15 4.67 2.93
N SER A 232 -4.11 5.09 2.21
CA SER A 232 -2.79 4.48 2.28
C SER A 232 -1.94 5.10 3.38
N TYR A 233 -1.28 4.26 4.18
CA TYR A 233 -0.43 4.66 5.30
C TYR A 233 0.89 3.91 5.26
N GLN A 234 1.95 4.53 5.80
CA GLN A 234 3.23 3.90 6.03
C GLN A 234 3.51 3.95 7.54
N LEU A 235 3.31 2.82 8.22
CA LEU A 235 3.50 2.76 9.67
C LEU A 235 4.99 2.74 9.99
N THR A 236 5.40 3.54 10.97
CA THR A 236 6.67 3.30 11.65
C THR A 236 6.58 2.03 12.51
N VAL A 237 7.71 1.54 13.00
CA VAL A 237 7.71 0.42 13.95
C VAL A 237 6.90 0.78 15.21
N ALA A 238 7.06 1.99 15.74
CA ALA A 238 6.30 2.45 16.90
C ALA A 238 4.79 2.50 16.61
N ASP A 239 4.38 3.04 15.45
CA ASP A 239 2.96 3.03 15.06
C ASP A 239 2.40 1.61 14.93
N ALA A 240 3.20 0.67 14.41
CA ALA A 240 2.81 -0.73 14.29
C ALA A 240 2.73 -1.43 15.65
N GLU A 241 3.61 -1.10 16.60
CA GLU A 241 3.56 -1.62 17.97
C GLU A 241 2.32 -1.12 18.71
N ASP A 242 2.02 0.17 18.60
CA ASP A 242 0.82 0.80 19.17
C ASP A 242 -0.45 0.19 18.58
N PHE A 243 -0.53 0.08 17.24
CA PHE A 243 -1.70 -0.49 16.56
C PHE A 243 -1.95 -1.95 16.93
N LEU A 244 -0.89 -2.75 17.09
CA LEU A 244 -1.00 -4.18 17.37
C LEU A 244 -0.87 -4.52 18.86
N GLU A 245 -0.87 -3.53 19.76
CA GLU A 245 -0.56 -3.71 21.20
C GLU A 245 -1.38 -4.83 21.84
N VAL A 246 -2.67 -4.93 21.50
CA VAL A 246 -3.60 -5.95 22.01
C VAL A 246 -3.14 -7.39 21.74
N TYR A 247 -2.28 -7.61 20.74
CA TYR A 247 -1.74 -8.92 20.40
C TYR A 247 -0.40 -9.22 21.11
N ASN A 248 0.19 -8.24 21.79
CA ASN A 248 1.44 -8.42 22.51
C ASN A 248 1.24 -9.40 23.69
N GLY A 249 2.08 -10.45 23.73
CA GLY A 249 1.94 -11.53 24.71
C GLY A 249 0.83 -12.54 24.42
N VAL A 250 -0.05 -12.26 23.44
CA VAL A 250 -1.11 -13.19 22.98
C VAL A 250 -0.63 -14.01 21.78
N LEU A 251 -0.03 -13.34 20.79
CA LEU A 251 0.49 -13.99 19.59
C LEU A 251 2.00 -14.22 19.70
N PRO A 252 2.49 -15.47 19.59
CA PRO A 252 3.93 -15.76 19.59
C PRO A 252 4.69 -15.02 18.49
N GLU A 253 4.00 -14.71 17.39
CA GLU A 253 4.59 -14.05 16.24
C GLU A 253 4.45 -12.52 16.23
N TYR A 254 4.00 -11.89 17.33
CA TYR A 254 3.75 -10.45 17.46
C TYR A 254 4.86 -9.57 16.85
N LYS A 255 6.12 -9.78 17.23
CA LYS A 255 7.26 -8.97 16.70
C LYS A 255 7.39 -9.05 15.18
N LYS A 256 7.15 -10.23 14.60
CA LYS A 256 7.20 -10.43 13.15
C LYS A 256 6.00 -9.79 12.46
N LEU A 257 4.84 -9.71 13.12
CA LEU A 257 3.68 -8.98 12.62
C LEU A 257 3.95 -7.48 12.56
N VAL A 258 4.56 -6.92 13.61
CA VAL A 258 5.02 -5.52 13.67
C VAL A 258 6.02 -5.24 12.54
N GLU A 259 7.05 -6.07 12.39
CA GLU A 259 8.02 -5.95 11.29
C GLU A 259 7.36 -6.04 9.91
N GLN A 260 6.37 -6.91 9.73
CA GLN A 260 5.70 -7.08 8.45
C GLN A 260 4.80 -5.89 8.12
N ILE A 261 3.98 -5.40 9.05
CA ILE A 261 3.06 -4.30 8.75
C ILE A 261 3.79 -2.95 8.58
N SER A 262 4.93 -2.76 9.26
CA SER A 262 5.80 -1.59 9.09
C SER A 262 6.77 -1.68 7.90
N SER A 263 6.81 -2.82 7.20
CA SER A 263 7.76 -3.02 6.09
C SER A 263 7.45 -2.21 4.84
N GLY A 264 6.27 -1.60 4.71
CA GLY A 264 5.87 -0.88 3.50
C GLY A 264 4.49 -0.25 3.63
N PRO A 265 3.92 0.28 2.54
CA PRO A 265 2.62 0.91 2.59
C PRO A 265 1.54 -0.14 2.86
N CYS A 266 0.59 0.19 3.73
CA CYS A 266 -0.64 -0.56 3.94
C CYS A 266 -1.85 0.32 3.59
N TRP A 267 -2.99 -0.29 3.29
CA TRP A 267 -4.24 0.44 3.07
C TRP A 267 -5.22 0.13 4.19
N ALA A 268 -5.65 1.13 4.93
CA ALA A 268 -6.73 1.00 5.90
C ALA A 268 -8.05 1.37 5.24
N ILE A 269 -9.09 0.59 5.55
CA ILE A 269 -10.43 0.71 4.99
C ILE A 269 -11.42 0.61 6.15
N GLU A 270 -12.15 1.68 6.44
CA GLU A 270 -13.32 1.61 7.33
C GLU A 270 -14.49 1.04 6.53
N VAL A 271 -15.02 -0.08 6.98
CA VAL A 271 -16.22 -0.73 6.44
C VAL A 271 -17.36 -0.62 7.44
N CYS A 272 -18.54 -0.19 6.99
CA CYS A 272 -19.74 -0.07 7.80
C CYS A 272 -20.82 -1.06 7.36
N ALA A 273 -21.44 -1.71 8.35
CA ALA A 273 -22.59 -2.61 8.20
C ALA A 273 -23.25 -2.78 9.58
N GLU A 274 -24.49 -3.31 9.63
CA GLU A 274 -25.20 -3.54 10.90
C GLU A 274 -24.44 -4.51 11.85
N ASN A 275 -23.63 -5.42 11.31
CA ASN A 275 -22.74 -6.32 12.05
C ASN A 275 -21.33 -6.32 11.43
N ALA A 276 -20.72 -5.13 11.32
CA ALA A 276 -19.50 -4.92 10.56
C ALA A 276 -18.35 -5.87 10.95
N VAL A 277 -18.08 -6.05 12.26
CA VAL A 277 -16.96 -6.86 12.73
C VAL A 277 -17.16 -8.36 12.42
N PRO A 278 -18.26 -9.03 12.82
CA PRO A 278 -18.50 -10.43 12.46
C PRO A 278 -18.52 -10.67 10.95
N ALA A 279 -19.14 -9.78 10.18
CA ALA A 279 -19.20 -9.90 8.74
C ALA A 279 -17.79 -9.79 8.13
N LEU A 280 -16.98 -8.82 8.57
CA LEU A 280 -15.63 -8.62 8.04
C LEU A 280 -14.75 -9.84 8.36
N ARG A 281 -14.83 -10.37 9.58
CA ARG A 281 -14.12 -11.57 9.99
C ARG A 281 -14.49 -12.79 9.15
N ALA A 282 -15.77 -12.94 8.80
CA ALA A 282 -16.24 -14.02 7.93
C ALA A 282 -15.63 -13.91 6.52
N VAL A 283 -15.54 -12.70 5.96
CA VAL A 283 -14.94 -12.44 4.64
C VAL A 283 -13.42 -12.63 4.66
N CYS A 284 -12.75 -12.20 5.72
CA CYS A 284 -11.32 -12.35 5.90
C CYS A 284 -10.91 -13.81 6.12
N GLY A 285 -11.68 -14.57 6.90
CA GLY A 285 -11.37 -15.94 7.30
C GLY A 285 -10.42 -16.03 8.52
N PRO A 286 -10.12 -17.26 8.99
CA PRO A 286 -9.18 -17.48 10.10
C PRO A 286 -7.82 -16.81 9.93
N HIS A 287 -7.12 -16.55 11.04
CA HIS A 287 -5.83 -15.84 11.02
C HIS A 287 -4.75 -16.55 10.18
N ASP A 288 -4.76 -17.88 10.14
CA ASP A 288 -3.79 -18.72 9.44
C ASP A 288 -4.27 -19.08 8.02
N PRO A 289 -3.59 -18.61 6.95
CA PRO A 289 -3.93 -18.97 5.57
C PRO A 289 -3.93 -20.48 5.29
N GLU A 290 -3.07 -21.28 5.94
CA GLU A 290 -3.02 -22.72 5.71
C GLU A 290 -4.34 -23.40 6.08
N VAL A 291 -4.94 -22.97 7.20
CA VAL A 291 -6.28 -23.42 7.63
C VAL A 291 -7.33 -22.96 6.63
N CYS A 292 -7.20 -21.73 6.12
CA CYS A 292 -8.14 -21.15 5.17
C CYS A 292 -8.12 -21.91 3.83
N HIS A 293 -6.97 -22.30 3.32
CA HIS A 293 -6.85 -23.04 2.05
C HIS A 293 -7.63 -24.36 2.06
N VAL A 294 -7.68 -25.03 3.22
CA VAL A 294 -8.35 -26.33 3.36
C VAL A 294 -9.83 -26.18 3.67
N LEU A 295 -10.20 -25.25 4.56
CA LEU A 295 -11.55 -25.18 5.13
C LEU A 295 -12.38 -23.99 4.65
N PHE A 296 -11.74 -22.89 4.24
CA PHE A 296 -12.39 -21.62 3.91
C PHE A 296 -11.84 -21.01 2.60
N PRO A 297 -11.85 -21.74 1.47
CA PRO A 297 -11.10 -21.37 0.25
C PRO A 297 -11.56 -20.06 -0.41
N HIS A 298 -12.74 -19.58 -0.05
CA HIS A 298 -13.37 -18.37 -0.59
C HIS A 298 -12.95 -17.09 0.15
N THR A 299 -12.31 -17.20 1.31
CA THR A 299 -11.91 -16.08 2.17
C THR A 299 -10.71 -15.31 1.64
N LEU A 300 -10.56 -14.04 2.04
CA LEU A 300 -9.44 -13.19 1.59
C LEU A 300 -8.09 -13.77 2.01
N ARG A 301 -7.97 -14.27 3.25
CA ARG A 301 -6.73 -14.88 3.75
C ARG A 301 -6.39 -16.18 3.01
N SER A 302 -7.39 -16.95 2.56
CA SER A 302 -7.15 -18.10 1.68
C SER A 302 -6.68 -17.69 0.28
N LYS A 303 -7.23 -16.61 -0.29
CA LYS A 303 -6.93 -16.26 -1.68
C LYS A 303 -5.58 -15.56 -1.84
N TYR A 304 -5.21 -14.73 -0.85
CA TYR A 304 -4.10 -13.80 -0.99
C TYR A 304 -3.05 -13.94 0.14
N GLY A 305 -3.35 -14.74 1.17
CA GLY A 305 -2.41 -15.02 2.25
C GLY A 305 -1.35 -16.04 1.83
N VAL A 306 -0.15 -15.89 2.39
CA VAL A 306 1.02 -16.73 2.15
C VAL A 306 1.35 -17.56 3.39
N ASP A 307 1.34 -16.94 4.57
CA ASP A 307 1.61 -17.56 5.86
C ASP A 307 0.96 -16.74 6.99
N ARG A 308 1.09 -17.18 8.24
CA ARG A 308 0.52 -16.49 9.43
C ARG A 308 0.92 -15.02 9.55
N ILE A 309 2.12 -14.64 9.10
CA ILE A 309 2.62 -13.26 9.16
C ILE A 309 2.13 -12.46 7.95
N ARG A 310 2.29 -13.05 6.77
CA ARG A 310 1.88 -12.52 5.47
C ARG A 310 0.50 -13.07 5.09
N ASN A 311 -0.50 -12.78 5.90
CA ASN A 311 -1.86 -13.30 5.72
C ASN A 311 -2.80 -12.35 4.96
N ALA A 312 -2.28 -11.54 4.02
CA ALA A 312 -2.97 -10.52 3.22
C ALA A 312 -3.62 -9.35 3.97
N VAL A 313 -4.51 -9.63 4.92
CA VAL A 313 -5.35 -8.63 5.58
C VAL A 313 -5.38 -8.80 7.10
N HIS A 314 -5.26 -7.69 7.80
CA HIS A 314 -5.73 -7.57 9.19
C HIS A 314 -7.20 -7.10 9.16
N CYS A 315 -7.98 -7.54 10.15
CA CYS A 315 -9.37 -7.12 10.35
C CYS A 315 -9.63 -7.00 11.85
N THR A 316 -10.44 -6.02 12.24
CA THR A 316 -10.89 -5.84 13.63
C THR A 316 -11.46 -7.14 14.20
N ASP A 317 -11.09 -7.48 15.43
CA ASP A 317 -11.50 -8.73 16.09
C ASP A 317 -12.71 -8.57 17.03
N LEU A 318 -12.85 -7.40 17.68
CA LEU A 318 -13.90 -7.06 18.65
C LEU A 318 -14.72 -5.84 18.21
N GLU A 319 -15.98 -5.77 18.63
CA GLU A 319 -16.91 -4.68 18.26
C GLU A 319 -16.43 -3.32 18.80
N GLU A 320 -15.90 -3.29 20.02
CA GLU A 320 -15.37 -2.10 20.67
C GLU A 320 -14.09 -1.55 20.00
N ASP A 321 -13.33 -2.40 19.31
CA ASP A 321 -12.07 -2.02 18.67
C ASP A 321 -12.29 -1.31 17.33
N GLY A 322 -13.42 -1.55 16.66
CA GLY A 322 -13.70 -1.00 15.32
C GLY A 322 -13.57 0.53 15.25
N PRO A 323 -14.24 1.29 16.14
CA PRO A 323 -14.08 2.74 16.21
C PRO A 323 -12.65 3.18 16.60
N LEU A 324 -11.98 2.45 17.49
CA LEU A 324 -10.63 2.78 17.98
C LEU A 324 -9.58 2.62 16.88
N GLU A 325 -9.61 1.50 16.16
CA GLU A 325 -8.75 1.25 15.00
C GLU A 325 -9.02 2.27 13.89
N SER A 326 -10.29 2.62 13.67
CA SER A 326 -10.66 3.61 12.66
C SER A 326 -10.13 5.00 13.03
N GLU A 327 -10.27 5.43 14.29
CA GLU A 327 -9.70 6.68 14.79
C GLU A 327 -8.16 6.69 14.68
N PHE A 328 -7.51 5.56 14.97
CA PHE A 328 -6.06 5.42 14.85
C PHE A 328 -5.57 5.77 13.43
N PHE A 329 -6.16 5.18 12.38
CA PHE A 329 -5.75 5.47 11.00
C PHE A 329 -6.23 6.83 10.51
N PHE A 330 -7.52 7.11 10.68
CA PHE A 330 -8.19 8.18 9.98
C PHE A 330 -8.22 9.51 10.76
N SER A 331 -7.75 9.52 12.01
CA SER A 331 -7.55 10.73 12.80
C SER A 331 -6.09 10.87 13.24
N LEU A 332 -5.57 9.92 14.02
CA LEU A 332 -4.24 10.05 14.63
C LEU A 332 -3.12 9.99 13.60
N LEU A 333 -3.05 8.92 12.80
CA LEU A 333 -2.02 8.77 11.76
C LEU A 333 -2.18 9.77 10.63
N GLN A 334 -3.42 9.96 10.15
CA GLN A 334 -3.71 10.91 9.07
C GLN A 334 -3.27 12.35 9.40
N ASN A 335 -3.36 12.76 10.67
CA ASN A 335 -2.99 14.11 11.11
C ASN A 335 -1.64 14.16 11.84
N LYS A 336 -0.89 13.05 11.85
CA LYS A 336 0.45 12.97 12.45
C LYS A 336 1.41 13.82 11.61
N ARG A 337 2.01 14.82 12.24
CA ARG A 337 2.91 15.80 11.60
C ARG A 337 4.33 15.29 11.45
#